data_AF-Q8DLL3-F1
#
_entry.id   AF-Q8DLL3-F1
#
_cell.length_a   1.000
_cell.length_b   1.000
_cell.length_c   1.000
_cell.angle_alpha   90.00
_cell.angle_beta   90.00
_cell.angle_gamma   90.00
#
_symmetry.space_group_name_H-M   'P 1'
#
loop_
_entity.id
_entity.type
_entity.pdbx_description
1 polymer ?
#
loop_
_entity_poly.entity_id
_entity_poly.type
_entity_poly.pdbx_seq_one_letter_code
_entity_poly.pdbx_strand_id
1 'polypeptide(L)' 'MARQQGFQKNHQLPFLILSDPDNKVRQRYGASSLFGLFPGRVTYVIDKEGVVRYVFDSMLNFKAHVDEALKILRQL' A
#
# COMPACT_ATOMS: atom_id res chain seq x y z
N MET A 1 -1.96 16.70 -4.86
CA MET A 1 -2.69 17.06 -3.61
C MET A 1 -4.21 17.10 -3.80
N ALA A 2 -4.79 18.04 -4.57
CA ALA A 2 -6.25 18.24 -4.66
C ALA A 2 -7.05 16.98 -5.06
N ARG A 3 -6.56 16.19 -6.03
CA ARG A 3 -7.23 14.95 -6.48
C ARG A 3 -7.34 13.88 -5.39
N GLN A 4 -6.28 13.68 -4.59
CA GLN A 4 -6.28 12.67 -3.53
C GLN A 4 -7.14 13.09 -2.34
N GLN A 5 -7.10 14.38 -1.97
CA GLN A 5 -7.98 14.93 -0.94
C GLN A 5 -9.46 14.79 -1.33
N GLY A 6 -9.80 15.06 -2.60
CA GLY A 6 -11.14 14.83 -3.14
C GLY A 6 -11.55 13.35 -3.07
N PHE A 7 -10.67 12.43 -3.46
CA PHE A 7 -10.92 10.99 -3.37
C PHE A 7 -11.15 10.52 -1.92
N GLN A 8 -10.29 10.94 -0.98
CA GLN A 8 -10.43 10.62 0.44
C GLN A 8 -11.78 11.10 0.99
N LYS A 9 -12.18 12.34 0.66
CA LYS A 9 -13.46 12.92 1.08
C LYS A 9 -14.65 12.18 0.46
N ASN A 10 -14.62 11.92 -0.84
CA ASN A 10 -15.72 11.30 -1.57
C ASN A 10 -15.98 9.85 -1.13
N HIS A 11 -14.94 9.12 -0.72
CA HIS A 11 -15.04 7.74 -0.26
C HIS A 11 -15.01 7.60 1.28
N GLN A 12 -14.99 8.70 2.01
CA GLN A 12 -15.00 8.72 3.49
C GLN A 12 -13.94 7.81 4.11
N LEU A 13 -12.74 7.79 3.54
CA LEU A 13 -11.70 6.85 3.95
C LEU A 13 -11.15 7.24 5.33
N PRO A 14 -11.11 6.30 6.30
CA PRO A 14 -10.68 6.58 7.68
C PRO A 14 -9.16 6.61 7.83
N PHE A 15 -8.42 6.71 6.74
CA PHE A 15 -6.96 6.65 6.70
C PHE A 15 -6.38 7.68 5.72
N LEU A 16 -5.10 7.99 5.92
CA LEU A 16 -4.36 8.93 5.10
C LEU A 16 -4.05 8.35 3.72
N ILE A 17 -4.05 9.21 2.71
CA ILE A 17 -3.58 8.89 1.37
C ILE A 17 -2.32 9.69 1.09
N LEU A 18 -1.23 8.99 0.79
CA LEU A 18 0.05 9.60 0.44
C LEU A 18 0.07 10.03 -1.04
N SER A 19 0.60 11.22 -1.32
CA SER A 19 0.94 11.67 -2.67
C SER A 19 2.41 11.40 -2.95
N ASP A 20 2.71 10.51 -3.90
CA ASP A 20 4.08 10.16 -4.33
C ASP A 20 4.30 10.52 -5.82
N PRO A 21 4.28 11.83 -6.18
CA PRO A 21 4.35 12.25 -7.59
C PRO A 21 5.66 11.87 -8.28
N ASP A 22 6.77 11.78 -7.53
CA ASP A 22 8.09 11.43 -8.06
C ASP A 22 8.40 9.92 -7.98
N ASN A 23 7.45 9.09 -7.53
CA ASN A 23 7.63 7.66 -7.26
C ASN A 23 8.77 7.33 -6.26
N LYS A 24 9.19 8.29 -5.43
CA LYS A 24 10.32 8.13 -4.49
C LYS A 24 10.01 7.09 -3.42
N VAL A 25 8.80 7.10 -2.88
CA VAL A 25 8.39 6.16 -1.84
C VAL A 25 8.23 4.78 -2.44
N ARG A 26 7.52 4.69 -3.57
CA ARG A 26 7.35 3.44 -4.30
C ARG A 26 8.68 2.74 -4.61
N GLN A 27 9.67 3.48 -5.11
CA GLN A 27 11.01 2.96 -5.42
C GLN A 27 11.71 2.43 -4.17
N ARG A 28 11.69 3.19 -3.07
CA ARG A 28 12.32 2.77 -1.80
C ARG A 28 11.72 1.50 -1.21
N TYR A 29 10.42 1.32 -1.37
CA TYR A 29 9.72 0.13 -0.90
C TYR A 29 9.83 -1.06 -1.88
N GLY A 30 10.44 -0.89 -3.05
CA GLY A 30 10.55 -1.96 -4.04
C GLY A 30 9.22 -2.35 -4.67
N ALA A 31 8.17 -1.53 -4.53
CA ALA A 31 6.83 -1.74 -5.10
C ALA A 31 6.82 -1.48 -6.62
N SER A 32 7.90 -1.85 -7.32
CA SER A 32 8.18 -1.55 -8.71
C SER A 32 7.16 -2.21 -9.64
N SER A 33 6.90 -1.56 -10.77
CA SER A 33 6.06 -2.09 -11.83
C SER A 33 6.73 -3.26 -12.56
N LEU A 34 5.95 -4.29 -12.95
CA LEU A 34 6.41 -5.32 -13.86
C LEU A 34 6.89 -4.64 -15.16
N PHE A 35 8.18 -4.81 -15.49
CA PHE A 35 8.86 -4.21 -16.65
C PHE A 35 8.74 -2.68 -16.78
N GLY A 36 8.45 -1.92 -15.71
CA GLY A 36 8.26 -0.47 -15.83
C GLY A 36 6.90 -0.05 -16.39
N LEU A 37 6.05 -1.00 -16.80
CA LEU A 37 4.84 -0.73 -17.58
C LEU A 37 3.56 -0.73 -16.74
N PHE A 38 3.46 -1.61 -15.74
CA PHE A 38 2.26 -1.77 -14.93
C PHE A 38 2.51 -1.52 -13.46
N PRO A 39 1.83 -0.56 -12.82
CA PRO A 39 2.02 -0.32 -11.41
C PRO A 39 1.68 -1.59 -10.61
N GLY A 40 2.69 -2.25 -10.04
CA GLY A 40 2.54 -3.28 -9.02
C GLY A 40 1.65 -2.82 -7.87
N ARG A 41 0.94 -3.77 -7.24
CA ARG A 41 0.05 -3.55 -6.12
C ARG A 41 0.57 -4.39 -4.96
N VAL A 42 1.09 -3.70 -3.96
CA VAL A 42 1.77 -4.33 -2.82
C VAL A 42 1.22 -3.75 -1.52
N THR A 43 0.99 -4.60 -0.53
CA THR A 43 0.69 -4.21 0.85
C THR A 43 1.85 -4.60 1.75
N TYR A 44 2.26 -3.68 2.62
CA TYR A 44 3.29 -3.89 3.63
C TYR A 44 2.64 -3.80 5.03
N VAL A 45 3.01 -4.71 5.92
CA VAL A 45 2.71 -4.61 7.36
C VAL A 45 4.01 -4.26 8.08
N ILE A 46 4.02 -3.13 8.77
CA ILE A 46 5.17 -2.59 9.48
C ILE A 46 4.79 -2.49 10.95
N ASP A 47 5.63 -3.00 11.85
CA ASP A 47 5.40 -2.94 13.28
C ASP A 47 5.77 -1.56 13.88
N LYS A 48 5.67 -1.45 15.21
CA LYS A 48 5.96 -0.20 15.93
C LYS A 48 7.46 0.12 15.98
N GLU A 49 8.31 -0.87 15.81
CA GLU A 49 9.76 -0.77 15.74
C GLU A 49 10.25 -0.38 14.34
N GLY A 50 9.34 -0.28 13.36
CA GLY A 50 9.64 0.10 11.99
C GLY A 50 10.11 -1.06 11.11
N VAL A 51 9.92 -2.31 11.55
CA VAL A 51 10.30 -3.52 10.82
C VAL A 51 9.15 -3.99 9.94
N VAL A 52 9.45 -4.28 8.67
CA VAL A 52 8.50 -4.93 7.77
C VAL A 52 8.30 -6.38 8.22
N ARG A 53 7.12 -6.68 8.76
CA ARG A 53 6.74 -8.03 9.22
C ARG A 53 6.13 -8.88 8.12
N TYR A 54 5.56 -8.24 7.10
CA TYR A 54 4.94 -8.95 6.00
C TYR A 54 4.83 -8.09 4.73
N VAL A 55 4.91 -8.75 3.57
CA VAL A 55 4.73 -8.16 2.25
C VAL A 55 3.78 -9.06 1.46
N PHE A 56 2.73 -8.48 0.88
CA PHE A 56 1.82 -9.14 -0.03
C PHE A 56 1.79 -8.41 -1.37
N ASP A 57 2.32 -9.07 -2.41
CA ASP A 57 2.39 -8.56 -3.78
C ASP A 57 1.42 -9.33 -4.68
N SER A 58 0.33 -8.68 -5.09
CA SER A 58 -0.64 -9.27 -5.99
C SER A 58 -1.41 -8.21 -6.76
N MET A 59 -1.36 -8.26 -8.08
CA MET A 59 -2.12 -7.31 -8.91
C MET A 59 -3.62 -7.57 -8.93
N LEU A 60 -4.03 -8.83 -8.84
CA LEU A 60 -5.41 -9.26 -9.12
C LEU A 60 -6.19 -9.65 -7.86
N ASN A 61 -5.51 -10.03 -6.77
CA ASN A 61 -6.17 -10.51 -5.58
C ASN A 61 -6.47 -9.38 -4.58
N PHE A 62 -7.41 -8.50 -4.95
CA PHE A 62 -7.75 -7.31 -4.17
C PHE A 62 -8.17 -7.61 -2.73
N LYS A 63 -8.92 -8.70 -2.51
CA LYS A 63 -9.41 -9.09 -1.19
C LYS A 63 -8.27 -9.56 -0.28
N ALA A 64 -7.34 -10.34 -0.82
CA ALA A 64 -6.22 -10.89 -0.04
C ALA A 64 -5.30 -9.81 0.54
N HIS A 65 -5.19 -8.63 -0.08
CA HIS A 65 -4.45 -7.50 0.52
C HIS A 65 -4.95 -7.15 1.93
N VAL A 66 -6.26 -7.22 2.15
CA VAL A 66 -6.87 -6.93 3.45
C VAL A 66 -6.79 -8.14 4.36
N ASP A 67 -7.14 -9.31 3.85
CA ASP A 67 -7.21 -10.53 4.66
C ASP A 67 -5.84 -10.94 5.22
N GLU A 68 -4.79 -10.92 4.39
CA GLU A 68 -3.43 -11.28 4.83
C GLU A 68 -2.86 -10.21 5.76
N ALA A 69 -3.08 -8.92 5.49
CA ALA A 69 -2.63 -7.86 6.39
C ALA A 69 -3.27 -7.98 7.78
N LEU A 70 -4.59 -8.19 7.85
CA LEU A 70 -5.30 -8.39 9.12
C LEU A 70 -4.87 -9.66 9.85
N LYS A 71 -4.56 -10.74 9.12
CA LYS A 71 -4.05 -11.98 9.71
C LYS A 71 -2.71 -11.74 10.41
N ILE A 72 -1.78 -11.03 9.78
CA ILE A 72 -0.48 -10.71 10.38
C ILE A 72 -0.62 -9.75 11.55
N LEU A 73 -1.44 -8.69 11.41
CA LEU A 73 -1.64 -7.70 12.48
C LEU A 73 -2.19 -8.30 13.78
N ARG A 74 -2.96 -9.40 13.71
CA ARG A 74 -3.48 -10.10 14.91
C ARG A 74 -2.43 -10.98 15.62
N GLN A 75 -1.27 -11.18 15.00
CA GLN A 75 -0.18 -12.01 15.52
C GLN A 75 1.00 -11.19 16.05
N LEU A 76 0.98 -9.87 15.84
CA LEU A 76 1.95 -8.90 16.36
C LEU A 76 1.50 -8.38 17.72
#